data_AF-A0AAJ8BVL4-F1
#
_entry.id   AF-A0AAJ8BVL4-F1
#
_cell.length_a   1.000
_cell.length_b   1.000
_cell.length_c   1.000
_cell.angle_alpha   90.00
_cell.angle_beta   90.00
_cell.angle_gamma   90.00
#
_symmetry.space_group_name_H-M   'P 1'
#
loop_
_entity.id
_entity.type
_entity.pdbx_description
1 polymer ?
#
loop_
_entity_poly.entity_id
_entity_poly.type
_entity_poly.pdbx_seq_one_letter_code
_entity_poly.pdbx_strand_id
1 'polypeptide(L)'
;MALSSHLAKKYEYHPTNTGDLRSPYPMLNALANHGIISRDGRNITASQLKNALKHIGVDIDIRLGLVNSAYVVHDEHSHRGLRNPEQVNDSGVPVLDLDQTGRPHTIKHDVFLSREDRALGDCISPHPGLVQGLLGYPQQDFFTASQLGRFRRKRYTEQNAKNKILDFGYRAHIVACAEAALFQGVFGEGVFYQLPVKYMKAVFQEERLPFNEN
;
A
#
# COMPACT_ATOMS: atom_id res chain seq x y z
N MET A 1 -21.06 6.81 -13.54
CA MET A 1 -22.09 7.25 -12.58
C MET A 1 -21.46 8.34 -11.72
N ALA A 2 -21.91 9.59 -11.81
CA ALA A 2 -21.33 10.67 -11.02
C ALA A 2 -21.67 10.47 -9.54
N LEU A 3 -20.65 10.39 -8.67
CA LEU A 3 -20.85 10.44 -7.22
C LEU A 3 -21.65 11.71 -6.87
N SER A 4 -22.67 11.57 -6.01
CA SER A 4 -23.41 12.72 -5.47
C SER A 4 -22.43 13.78 -4.95
N SER A 5 -22.68 15.06 -5.23
CA SER A 5 -21.77 16.19 -4.93
C SER A 5 -21.33 16.26 -3.46
N HIS A 6 -22.11 15.68 -2.55
CA HIS A 6 -21.80 15.57 -1.13
C HIS A 6 -20.75 14.48 -0.82
N LEU A 7 -20.78 13.34 -1.53
CA LEU A 7 -19.77 12.29 -1.43
C LEU A 7 -18.44 12.73 -2.07
N ALA A 8 -18.50 13.51 -3.15
CA ALA A 8 -17.32 14.10 -3.78
C ALA A 8 -16.54 15.03 -2.83
N LYS A 9 -17.24 15.81 -1.98
CA LYS A 9 -16.61 16.62 -0.93
C LYS A 9 -16.09 15.79 0.26
N LYS A 10 -16.79 14.71 0.64
CA LYS A 10 -16.40 13.90 1.81
C LYS A 10 -15.06 13.19 1.61
N TYR A 11 -14.75 12.77 0.39
CA TYR A 11 -13.51 12.05 0.05
C TYR A 11 -12.62 12.83 -0.90
N GLU A 12 -12.62 14.16 -0.80
CA GLU A 12 -11.76 15.01 -1.60
C GLU A 12 -10.28 14.69 -1.34
N TYR A 13 -9.48 14.62 -2.41
CA TYR A 13 -8.06 14.36 -2.34
C TYR A 13 -7.32 15.58 -1.80
N HIS A 14 -6.55 15.38 -0.74
CA HIS A 14 -5.62 16.36 -0.21
C HIS A 14 -4.23 15.69 -0.15
N PRO A 15 -3.17 16.32 -0.68
CA PRO A 15 -1.82 15.78 -0.54
C PRO A 15 -1.42 15.73 0.93
N THR A 16 -0.42 14.89 1.24
CA THR A 16 0.12 14.77 2.59
C THR A 16 0.72 16.09 3.05
N ASN A 17 0.45 16.48 4.31
CA ASN A 17 1.09 17.64 4.93
C ASN A 17 2.37 17.25 5.66
N THR A 18 3.20 18.24 5.98
CA THR A 18 4.34 18.04 6.87
C THR A 18 3.88 17.53 8.24
N GLY A 19 4.42 16.40 8.69
CA GLY A 19 4.09 15.79 9.98
C GLY A 19 3.00 14.72 9.93
N ASP A 20 2.32 14.54 8.80
CA ASP A 20 1.41 13.42 8.59
C ASP A 20 2.19 12.09 8.50
N LEU A 21 1.65 11.01 9.07
CA LEU A 21 2.26 9.69 9.01
C LEU A 21 1.78 8.94 7.76
N ARG A 22 2.71 8.27 7.09
CA ARG A 22 2.46 7.51 5.87
C ARG A 22 3.14 6.15 5.92
N SER A 23 2.61 5.25 5.11
CA SER A 23 2.92 3.83 5.01
C SER A 23 3.79 3.56 3.76
N PRO A 24 4.60 2.48 3.71
CA PRO A 24 5.20 2.03 2.45
C PRO A 24 4.14 1.55 1.43
N TYR A 25 2.91 1.31 1.87
CA TYR A 25 1.79 0.86 1.05
C TYR A 25 1.03 2.05 0.47
N PRO A 26 1.12 2.30 -0.86
CA PRO A 26 0.53 3.49 -1.48
C PRO A 26 -0.99 3.55 -1.34
N MET A 27 -1.65 2.39 -1.29
CA MET A 27 -3.10 2.32 -1.12
C MET A 27 -3.55 2.87 0.23
N LEU A 28 -2.81 2.59 1.30
CA LEU A 28 -3.14 3.14 2.63
C LEU A 28 -2.95 4.66 2.65
N ASN A 29 -1.90 5.15 1.98
CA ASN A 29 -1.66 6.59 1.85
C ASN A 29 -2.74 7.27 1.04
N ALA A 30 -3.21 6.65 -0.05
CA ALA A 30 -4.34 7.14 -0.82
C ALA A 30 -5.62 7.22 0.03
N LEU A 31 -5.92 6.19 0.82
CA LEU A 31 -7.07 6.22 1.73
C LEU A 31 -6.98 7.38 2.74
N ALA A 32 -5.78 7.67 3.28
CA ALA A 32 -5.56 8.80 4.17
C ALA A 32 -5.67 10.16 3.46
N ASN A 33 -5.07 10.30 2.27
CA ASN A 33 -5.13 11.51 1.45
C ASN A 33 -6.57 11.82 0.97
N HIS A 34 -7.45 10.82 0.91
CA HIS A 34 -8.88 11.01 0.66
C HIS A 34 -9.73 11.14 1.95
N GLY A 35 -9.14 11.08 3.15
CA GLY A 35 -9.90 11.16 4.41
C GLY A 35 -10.84 9.97 4.66
N ILE A 36 -10.61 8.85 3.98
CA ILE A 36 -11.37 7.60 4.20
C ILE A 36 -10.91 6.92 5.50
N ILE A 37 -9.62 7.08 5.82
CA ILE A 37 -9.04 6.91 7.16
C ILE A 37 -8.47 8.25 7.64
N SER A 38 -7.91 8.30 8.85
CA SER A 38 -7.36 9.54 9.39
C SER A 38 -6.32 10.16 8.46
N ARG A 39 -6.49 11.45 8.12
CA ARG A 39 -5.63 12.18 7.16
C ARG A 39 -4.20 12.34 7.66
N ASP A 40 -4.04 12.51 8.97
CA ASP A 40 -2.74 12.60 9.64
C ASP A 40 -2.06 11.23 9.81
N GLY A 41 -2.72 10.14 9.39
CA GLY A 41 -2.23 8.78 9.49
C GLY A 41 -2.18 8.20 10.91
N ARG A 42 -2.85 8.82 11.88
CA ARG A 42 -2.83 8.40 13.30
C ARG A 42 -4.17 7.84 13.78
N ASN A 43 -4.14 7.11 14.89
CA ASN A 43 -5.32 6.69 15.65
C ASN A 43 -6.36 5.92 14.81
N ILE A 44 -5.91 5.09 13.88
CA ILE A 44 -6.80 4.31 13.01
C ILE A 44 -7.24 3.07 13.78
N THR A 45 -8.54 2.85 13.91
CA THR A 45 -9.11 1.63 14.51
C THR A 45 -9.25 0.51 13.48
N ALA A 46 -9.29 -0.74 13.95
CA ALA A 46 -9.47 -1.90 13.07
C ALA A 46 -10.77 -1.81 12.26
N SER A 47 -11.83 -1.24 12.85
CA SER A 47 -13.10 -1.02 12.18
C SER A 47 -12.98 0.01 11.05
N GLN A 48 -12.32 1.15 11.30
CA GLN A 48 -12.06 2.15 10.27
C GLN A 48 -11.25 1.56 9.11
N LEU A 49 -10.17 0.82 9.39
CA LEU A 49 -9.35 0.22 8.34
C LEU A 49 -10.13 -0.85 7.55
N LYS A 50 -10.93 -1.69 8.23
CA LYS A 50 -11.83 -2.64 7.55
C LYS A 50 -12.81 -1.91 6.63
N ASN A 51 -13.48 -0.88 7.12
CA ASN A 51 -14.44 -0.12 6.31
C ASN A 51 -13.77 0.57 5.12
N ALA A 52 -12.55 1.08 5.29
CA ALA A 52 -11.77 1.68 4.21
C ALA A 52 -11.39 0.66 3.12
N LEU A 53 -10.89 -0.53 3.50
CA LEU A 53 -10.59 -1.60 2.54
C LEU A 53 -11.85 -2.11 1.83
N LYS A 54 -12.99 -2.18 2.55
CA LYS A 54 -14.30 -2.48 1.95
C LYS A 54 -14.70 -1.42 0.93
N HIS A 55 -14.46 -0.14 1.23
CA HIS A 55 -14.84 0.97 0.37
C HIS A 55 -14.17 0.91 -1.00
N ILE A 56 -12.92 0.45 -1.06
CA ILE A 56 -12.18 0.25 -2.32
C ILE A 56 -12.36 -1.17 -2.90
N GLY A 57 -13.32 -1.96 -2.42
CA GLY A 57 -13.65 -3.25 -3.05
C GLY A 57 -12.74 -4.42 -2.68
N VAL A 58 -11.94 -4.35 -1.62
CA VAL A 58 -11.19 -5.52 -1.12
C VAL A 58 -12.17 -6.54 -0.54
N ASP A 59 -12.01 -7.80 -0.93
CA ASP A 59 -12.83 -8.91 -0.47
C ASP A 59 -12.79 -9.09 1.07
N ILE A 60 -13.87 -9.65 1.63
CA ILE A 60 -14.03 -9.86 3.07
C ILE A 60 -12.90 -10.68 3.68
N ASP A 61 -12.47 -11.77 3.05
CA ASP A 61 -11.49 -12.69 3.65
C ASP A 61 -10.11 -12.04 3.70
N ILE A 62 -9.73 -11.38 2.61
CA ILE A 62 -8.47 -10.63 2.52
C ILE A 62 -8.46 -9.47 3.53
N ARG A 63 -9.55 -8.70 3.59
CA ARG A 63 -9.70 -7.59 4.54
C ARG A 63 -9.58 -8.07 5.98
N LEU A 64 -10.28 -9.14 6.35
CA LEU A 64 -10.25 -9.65 7.73
C LEU A 64 -8.86 -10.18 8.09
N GLY A 65 -8.22 -10.95 7.20
CA GLY A 65 -6.87 -11.48 7.41
C GLY A 65 -5.83 -10.38 7.59
N LEU A 66 -5.80 -9.39 6.70
CA LEU A 66 -4.85 -8.28 6.75
C LEU A 66 -5.02 -7.46 8.03
N VAL A 67 -6.25 -7.01 8.33
CA VAL A 67 -6.48 -6.13 9.48
C VAL A 67 -6.30 -6.87 10.80
N ASN A 68 -6.77 -8.11 10.93
CA ASN A 68 -6.59 -8.85 12.17
C ASN A 68 -5.09 -9.14 12.43
N SER A 69 -4.31 -9.43 11.40
CA SER A 69 -2.86 -9.62 11.55
C SER A 69 -2.13 -8.32 11.90
N ALA A 70 -2.52 -7.21 11.30
CA ALA A 70 -1.94 -5.89 11.57
C ALA A 70 -2.17 -5.40 13.01
N TYR A 71 -3.32 -5.72 13.60
CA TYR A 71 -3.72 -5.21 14.93
C TYR A 71 -3.25 -6.06 16.11
N VAL A 72 -2.50 -7.14 15.85
CA VAL A 72 -1.75 -7.84 16.90
C VAL A 72 -0.65 -6.91 17.42
N VAL A 73 -0.31 -7.04 18.71
CA VAL A 73 0.84 -6.36 19.30
C VAL A 73 2.11 -6.86 18.60
N HIS A 74 2.94 -5.92 18.17
CA HIS A 74 4.18 -6.21 17.49
C HIS A 74 5.17 -6.90 18.42
N ASP A 75 5.82 -7.94 17.91
CA ASP A 75 6.94 -8.63 18.54
C ASP A 75 8.03 -8.88 17.48
N GLU A 76 9.29 -8.70 17.86
CA GLU A 76 10.44 -8.74 16.94
C GLU A 76 10.68 -10.14 16.34
N HIS A 77 10.09 -11.20 16.90
CA HIS A 77 10.31 -12.59 16.48
C HIS A 77 9.15 -13.13 15.64
N SER A 78 7.95 -12.57 15.79
CA SER A 78 6.73 -13.13 15.20
C SER A 78 6.50 -12.78 13.73
N HIS A 79 7.17 -11.74 13.21
CA HIS A 79 6.89 -11.13 11.89
C HIS A 79 5.42 -10.72 11.69
N ARG A 80 4.70 -10.49 12.78
CA ARG A 80 3.27 -10.17 12.81
C ARG A 80 3.01 -9.04 13.80
N GLY A 81 1.85 -8.43 13.66
CA GLY A 81 1.47 -7.30 14.49
C GLY A 81 2.25 -6.05 14.16
N LEU A 82 1.56 -4.92 14.22
CA LEU A 82 2.13 -3.60 13.96
C LEU A 82 1.92 -2.65 15.14
N ARG A 83 1.06 -3.01 16.09
CA ARG A 83 0.69 -2.15 17.22
C ARG A 83 1.73 -2.19 18.32
N ASN A 84 1.96 -1.06 18.96
CA ASN A 84 2.71 -1.03 20.21
C ASN A 84 1.84 -1.65 21.34
N PRO A 85 2.47 -2.21 22.40
CA PRO A 85 1.76 -2.57 23.61
C PRO A 85 0.92 -1.39 24.11
N GLU A 86 -0.31 -1.68 24.56
CA GLU A 86 -1.23 -0.68 25.15
C GLU A 86 -1.62 0.49 24.22
N GLN A 87 -1.32 0.41 22.92
CA GLN A 87 -1.67 1.45 21.97
C GLN A 87 -3.18 1.50 21.71
N VAL A 88 -3.86 2.38 22.42
CA VAL A 88 -5.30 2.61 22.34
C VAL A 88 -5.61 4.09 22.20
N ASN A 89 -6.77 4.43 21.66
CA ASN A 89 -7.28 5.81 21.67
C ASN A 89 -7.88 6.18 23.04
N ASP A 90 -8.39 7.41 23.16
CA ASP A 90 -9.01 7.95 24.39
C ASP A 90 -10.19 7.12 24.93
N SER A 91 -10.82 6.29 24.07
CA SER A 91 -11.90 5.38 24.45
C SER A 91 -11.42 3.97 24.80
N GLY A 92 -10.11 3.74 24.90
CA GLY A 92 -9.52 2.42 25.16
C GLY A 92 -9.58 1.46 23.98
N VAL A 93 -9.90 1.94 22.77
CA VAL A 93 -9.98 1.09 21.57
C VAL A 93 -8.60 0.94 20.93
N PRO A 94 -8.16 -0.29 20.62
CA PRO A 94 -7.01 -0.57 19.78
C PRO A 94 -6.88 0.30 18.52
N VAL A 95 -5.75 0.99 18.39
CA VAL A 95 -5.41 1.78 17.19
C VAL A 95 -4.04 1.45 16.61
N LEU A 96 -3.85 1.85 15.35
CA LEU A 96 -2.62 1.77 14.57
C LEU A 96 -2.37 3.12 13.87
N ASP A 97 -1.10 3.50 13.79
CA ASP A 97 -0.59 4.63 13.01
C ASP A 97 0.08 4.10 11.72
N LEU A 98 0.00 4.86 10.63
CA LEU A 98 0.37 4.38 9.30
C LEU A 98 1.87 4.09 9.13
N ASP A 99 2.75 4.81 9.80
CA ASP A 99 4.19 4.58 9.71
C ASP A 99 4.61 3.25 10.35
N GLN A 100 3.79 2.71 11.26
CA GLN A 100 4.02 1.42 11.90
C GLN A 100 3.93 0.26 10.90
N THR A 101 3.24 0.40 9.77
CA THR A 101 3.28 -0.61 8.68
C THR A 101 4.65 -0.66 8.00
N GLY A 102 5.48 0.36 8.22
CA GLY A 102 6.83 0.46 7.72
C GLY A 102 7.88 -0.19 8.61
N ARG A 103 7.60 -0.52 9.87
CA ARG A 103 8.60 -0.90 10.89
C ARG A 103 9.32 -2.23 10.56
N PRO A 104 10.56 -2.43 11.04
CA PRO A 104 11.30 -3.68 10.84
C PRO A 104 10.59 -4.87 11.51
N HIS A 105 10.99 -6.10 11.16
CA HIS A 105 10.46 -7.35 11.74
C HIS A 105 8.94 -7.53 11.58
N THR A 106 8.38 -7.03 10.49
CA THR A 106 6.96 -7.20 10.15
C THR A 106 6.80 -8.01 8.87
N ILE A 107 5.57 -8.04 8.33
CA ILE A 107 5.29 -8.59 7.01
C ILE A 107 5.88 -7.75 5.86
N LYS A 108 6.36 -6.54 6.17
CA LYS A 108 7.12 -5.71 5.23
C LYS A 108 8.33 -6.49 4.72
N HIS A 109 8.57 -6.40 3.42
CA HIS A 109 9.71 -7.00 2.74
C HIS A 109 10.47 -5.96 1.91
N ASP A 110 11.69 -6.28 1.50
CA ASP A 110 12.41 -5.48 0.49
C ASP A 110 11.78 -5.67 -0.92
N VAL A 111 12.29 -4.99 -1.95
CA VAL A 111 11.83 -5.18 -3.35
C VAL A 111 10.38 -4.72 -3.57
N PHE A 112 10.03 -3.57 -3.00
CA PHE A 112 8.80 -2.87 -3.36
C PHE A 112 8.82 -2.40 -4.82
N LEU A 113 7.61 -2.24 -5.39
CA LEU A 113 7.45 -1.76 -6.76
C LEU A 113 7.93 -0.33 -6.95
N SER A 114 7.79 0.53 -5.94
CA SER A 114 8.14 1.96 -6.04
C SER A 114 8.83 2.55 -4.81
N ARG A 115 9.16 1.76 -3.79
CA ARG A 115 9.90 2.20 -2.60
C ARG A 115 11.30 1.62 -2.65
N GLU A 116 12.24 2.38 -2.10
CA GLU A 116 13.61 1.90 -1.91
C GLU A 116 13.66 0.92 -0.72
N ASP A 117 14.65 0.03 -0.71
CA ASP A 117 14.83 -0.91 0.39
C ASP A 117 15.29 -0.16 1.64
N ARG A 118 14.88 -0.63 2.82
CA ARG A 118 15.18 0.07 4.10
C ARG A 118 16.69 0.23 4.33
N ALA A 119 17.47 -0.75 3.93
CA ALA A 119 18.93 -0.73 4.06
C ALA A 119 19.60 0.33 3.16
N LEU A 120 18.89 0.81 2.13
CA LEU A 120 19.39 1.76 1.14
C LEU A 120 18.84 3.18 1.33
N GLY A 121 17.84 3.39 2.19
CA GLY A 121 17.34 4.71 2.54
C GLY A 121 15.86 4.75 2.92
N ASP A 122 15.16 5.77 2.42
CA ASP A 122 13.73 5.96 2.69
C ASP A 122 12.89 4.85 2.04
N CYS A 123 12.27 4.05 2.91
CA CYS A 123 11.45 2.90 2.55
C CYS A 123 9.96 3.14 2.77
N ILE A 124 9.54 4.40 2.91
CA ILE A 124 8.14 4.82 3.04
C ILE A 124 7.71 5.58 1.79
N SER A 125 8.47 6.62 1.43
CA SER A 125 8.10 7.53 0.34
C SER A 125 8.29 6.89 -1.04
N PRO A 126 7.45 7.26 -2.04
CA PRO A 126 7.67 6.82 -3.42
C PRO A 126 9.01 7.35 -3.95
N HIS A 127 9.88 6.44 -4.40
CA HIS A 127 11.17 6.80 -4.99
C HIS A 127 10.98 7.21 -6.46
N PRO A 128 11.33 8.45 -6.88
CA PRO A 128 11.01 8.96 -8.21
C PRO A 128 11.49 8.06 -9.35
N GLY A 129 12.73 7.58 -9.29
CA GLY A 129 13.30 6.70 -10.33
C GLY A 129 12.64 5.31 -10.38
N LEU A 130 12.12 4.80 -9.25
CA LEU A 130 11.44 3.51 -9.21
C LEU A 130 10.01 3.64 -9.72
N VAL A 131 9.32 4.73 -9.35
CA VAL A 131 8.01 5.09 -9.90
C VAL A 131 8.10 5.26 -11.42
N GLN A 132 9.08 6.02 -11.92
CA GLN A 132 9.29 6.18 -13.35
C GLN A 132 9.54 4.84 -14.05
N GLY A 133 10.42 4.00 -13.47
CA GLY A 133 10.69 2.67 -13.98
C GLY A 133 9.47 1.75 -14.00
N LEU A 134 8.60 1.85 -12.99
CA LEU A 134 7.32 1.14 -12.92
C LEU A 134 6.39 1.62 -14.03
N LEU A 135 6.06 2.91 -14.08
CA LEU A 135 5.08 3.46 -15.03
C LEU A 135 5.52 3.29 -16.49
N GLY A 136 6.84 3.30 -16.76
CA GLY A 136 7.39 3.09 -18.10
C GLY A 136 7.55 1.61 -18.50
N TYR A 137 7.43 0.65 -17.60
CA TYR A 137 7.73 -0.76 -17.92
C TYR A 137 6.84 -1.42 -18.99
N PRO A 138 5.51 -1.25 -19.01
CA PRO A 138 4.65 -2.05 -19.87
C PRO A 138 4.77 -1.68 -21.37
N GLN A 139 5.38 -0.52 -21.69
CA GLN A 139 5.53 0.02 -23.05
C GLN A 139 4.19 0.13 -23.81
N GLN A 140 3.10 0.27 -23.05
CA GLN A 140 1.71 0.42 -23.49
C GLN A 140 0.90 0.98 -22.30
N ASP A 141 -0.38 1.26 -22.49
CA ASP A 141 -1.20 1.97 -21.48
C ASP A 141 -1.72 1.11 -20.32
N PHE A 142 -1.36 -0.17 -20.26
CA PHE A 142 -1.77 -1.09 -19.19
C PHE A 142 -0.75 -2.18 -18.92
N PHE A 143 -0.78 -2.72 -17.71
CA PHE A 143 -0.07 -3.91 -17.29
C PHE A 143 -0.92 -5.17 -17.44
N THR A 144 -0.31 -6.22 -17.98
CA THR A 144 -0.76 -7.61 -17.79
C THR A 144 -0.18 -8.19 -16.50
N ALA A 145 -0.79 -9.25 -15.97
CA ALA A 145 -0.25 -10.00 -14.82
C ALA A 145 1.19 -10.48 -15.08
N SER A 146 1.47 -10.96 -16.29
CA SER A 146 2.81 -11.40 -16.71
C SER A 146 3.83 -10.26 -16.74
N GLN A 147 3.44 -9.05 -17.15
CA GLN A 147 4.32 -7.87 -17.07
C GLN A 147 4.60 -7.48 -15.62
N LEU A 148 3.60 -7.51 -14.73
CA LEU A 148 3.83 -7.25 -13.29
C LEU A 148 4.82 -8.28 -12.70
N GLY A 149 4.64 -9.57 -13.00
CA GLY A 149 5.56 -10.62 -12.56
C GLY A 149 7.00 -10.41 -13.06
N ARG A 150 7.17 -10.09 -14.35
CA ARG A 150 8.50 -9.78 -14.91
C ARG A 150 9.10 -8.51 -14.30
N PHE A 151 8.30 -7.47 -14.06
CA PHE A 151 8.77 -6.26 -13.39
C PHE A 151 9.24 -6.54 -11.96
N ARG A 152 8.50 -7.36 -11.19
CA ARG A 152 8.94 -7.80 -9.85
C ARG A 152 10.29 -8.52 -9.89
N ARG A 153 10.51 -9.40 -10.87
CA ARG A 153 11.82 -10.04 -11.07
C ARG A 153 12.91 -9.02 -11.38
N LYS A 154 12.64 -8.04 -12.25
CA LYS A 154 13.57 -6.95 -12.52
C LYS A 154 13.93 -6.19 -11.23
N ARG A 155 12.93 -5.81 -10.43
CA ARG A 155 13.15 -5.14 -9.14
C ARG A 155 14.02 -5.97 -8.19
N TYR A 156 13.77 -7.27 -8.10
CA TYR A 156 14.59 -8.17 -7.30
C TYR A 156 16.06 -8.16 -7.75
N THR A 157 16.31 -8.30 -9.06
CA THR A 157 17.68 -8.26 -9.60
C THR A 157 18.38 -6.94 -9.29
N GLU A 158 17.69 -5.81 -9.44
CA GLU A 158 18.24 -4.49 -9.15
C GLU A 158 18.57 -4.29 -7.67
N GLN A 159 17.68 -4.71 -6.77
CA GLN A 159 17.90 -4.59 -5.34
C GLN A 159 18.95 -5.55 -4.82
N ASN A 160 18.93 -6.80 -5.27
CA ASN A 160 19.94 -7.79 -4.88
C ASN A 160 21.36 -7.38 -5.28
N ALA A 161 21.52 -6.60 -6.35
CA ALA A 161 22.82 -6.05 -6.73
C ALA A 161 23.34 -4.99 -5.73
N LYS A 162 22.43 -4.17 -5.18
CA LYS A 162 22.72 -3.00 -4.34
C LYS A 162 22.71 -3.31 -2.84
N ASN A 163 21.67 -3.99 -2.37
CA ASN A 163 21.39 -4.26 -0.96
C ASN A 163 22.08 -5.57 -0.52
N LYS A 164 23.12 -5.47 0.31
CA LYS A 164 23.90 -6.63 0.78
C LYS A 164 23.22 -7.44 1.89
N ILE A 165 22.13 -6.92 2.46
CA ILE A 165 21.35 -7.55 3.53
C ILE A 165 19.89 -7.74 3.11
N LEU A 166 19.66 -7.94 1.80
CA LEU A 166 18.34 -8.06 1.20
C LEU A 166 17.47 -9.08 1.93
N ASP A 167 16.31 -8.63 2.44
CA ASP A 167 15.28 -9.49 3.00
C ASP A 167 14.19 -9.77 1.97
N PHE A 168 14.43 -10.80 1.14
CA PHE A 168 13.49 -11.22 0.11
C PHE A 168 13.45 -12.75 -0.09
N GLY A 169 13.17 -13.48 0.99
CA GLY A 169 12.97 -14.93 0.97
C GLY A 169 11.61 -15.38 0.43
N TYR A 170 11.30 -16.68 0.59
CA TYR A 170 10.05 -17.28 0.10
C TYR A 170 8.77 -16.59 0.59
N ARG A 171 8.69 -16.27 1.90
CA ARG A 171 7.53 -15.58 2.49
C ARG A 171 7.36 -14.17 1.93
N ALA A 172 8.45 -13.41 1.87
CA ALA A 172 8.48 -12.08 1.27
C ALA A 172 8.00 -12.12 -0.20
N HIS A 173 8.46 -13.11 -0.98
CA HIS A 173 8.02 -13.28 -2.35
C HIS A 173 6.51 -13.51 -2.49
N ILE A 174 5.92 -14.36 -1.63
CA ILE A 174 4.47 -14.59 -1.61
C ILE A 174 3.71 -13.30 -1.31
N VAL A 175 4.11 -12.59 -0.24
CA VAL A 175 3.45 -11.34 0.18
C VAL A 175 3.50 -10.33 -0.96
N ALA A 176 4.67 -10.16 -1.56
CA ALA A 176 4.89 -9.16 -2.59
C ALA A 176 4.11 -9.47 -3.90
N CYS A 177 3.93 -10.76 -4.22
CA CYS A 177 3.04 -11.18 -5.31
C CYS A 177 1.57 -10.96 -4.93
N ALA A 178 1.17 -11.25 -3.69
CA ALA A 178 -0.19 -11.01 -3.20
C ALA A 178 -0.55 -9.52 -3.20
N GLU A 179 0.38 -8.61 -2.89
CA GLU A 179 0.17 -7.17 -2.99
C GLU A 179 -0.09 -6.71 -4.43
N ALA A 180 0.68 -7.22 -5.38
CA ALA A 180 0.48 -6.92 -6.80
C ALA A 180 -0.85 -7.49 -7.31
N ALA A 181 -1.19 -8.72 -6.90
CA ALA A 181 -2.45 -9.36 -7.25
C ALA A 181 -3.66 -8.65 -6.61
N LEU A 182 -3.55 -8.18 -5.37
CA LEU A 182 -4.58 -7.41 -4.69
C LEU A 182 -4.82 -6.09 -5.43
N PHE A 183 -3.75 -5.37 -5.78
CA PHE A 183 -3.88 -4.13 -6.53
C PHE A 183 -4.52 -4.36 -7.91
N GLN A 184 -4.11 -5.41 -8.63
CA GLN A 184 -4.70 -5.80 -9.90
C GLN A 184 -6.17 -6.26 -9.74
N GLY A 185 -6.52 -6.94 -8.66
CA GLY A 185 -7.90 -7.37 -8.40
C GLY A 185 -8.84 -6.20 -8.10
N VAL A 186 -8.33 -5.14 -7.47
CA VAL A 186 -9.11 -3.93 -7.17
C VAL A 186 -9.23 -3.01 -8.37
N PHE A 187 -8.15 -2.78 -9.13
CA PHE A 187 -8.09 -1.75 -10.18
C PHE A 187 -7.95 -2.31 -11.60
N GLY A 188 -7.94 -3.62 -11.78
CA GLY A 188 -7.88 -4.26 -13.09
C GLY A 188 -9.20 -4.10 -13.85
N GLU A 189 -9.09 -3.89 -15.15
CA GLU A 189 -10.23 -3.68 -16.05
C GLU A 189 -10.40 -4.83 -17.04
N GLY A 190 -11.66 -5.04 -17.43
CA GLY A 190 -12.05 -6.04 -18.41
C GLY A 190 -11.86 -7.49 -17.93
N VAL A 191 -12.13 -8.43 -18.84
CA VAL A 191 -12.08 -9.87 -18.55
C VAL A 191 -10.68 -10.39 -18.20
N PHE A 192 -9.64 -9.65 -18.60
CA PHE A 192 -8.25 -10.00 -18.36
C PHE A 192 -7.62 -9.27 -17.17
N TYR A 193 -8.39 -8.46 -16.42
CA TYR A 193 -7.91 -7.64 -15.31
C TYR A 193 -6.67 -6.83 -15.69
N GLN A 194 -6.68 -6.22 -16.87
CA GLN A 194 -5.57 -5.38 -17.33
C GLN A 194 -5.53 -4.14 -16.47
N LEU A 195 -4.34 -3.78 -15.98
CA LEU A 195 -4.19 -2.71 -15.00
C LEU A 195 -3.73 -1.42 -15.66
N PRO A 196 -4.59 -0.40 -15.82
CA PRO A 196 -4.24 0.83 -16.52
C PRO A 196 -3.07 1.57 -15.87
N VAL A 197 -2.13 2.06 -16.69
CA VAL A 197 -0.98 2.86 -16.23
C VAL A 197 -1.45 4.15 -15.56
N LYS A 198 -2.58 4.72 -16.00
CA LYS A 198 -3.21 5.89 -15.34
C LYS A 198 -3.58 5.61 -13.87
N TYR A 199 -4.10 4.42 -13.56
CA TYR A 199 -4.43 4.03 -12.18
C TYR A 199 -3.17 3.76 -11.36
N MET A 200 -2.17 3.12 -11.98
CA MET A 200 -0.85 2.94 -11.38
C MET A 200 -0.22 4.28 -11.01
N LYS A 201 -0.31 5.28 -11.90
CA LYS A 201 0.22 6.63 -11.65
C LYS A 201 -0.50 7.29 -10.48
N ALA A 202 -1.83 7.34 -10.50
CA ALA A 202 -2.62 7.93 -9.41
C ALA A 202 -2.23 7.34 -8.05
N VAL A 203 -2.09 6.02 -7.95
CA VAL A 203 -1.81 5.37 -6.66
C VAL A 203 -0.33 5.41 -6.29
N PHE A 204 0.58 5.03 -7.19
CA PHE A 204 2.00 4.85 -6.85
C PHE A 204 2.82 6.15 -6.89
N GLN A 205 2.38 7.15 -7.67
CA GLN A 205 3.04 8.44 -7.78
C GLN A 205 2.34 9.52 -6.95
N GLU A 206 1.00 9.61 -7.05
CA GLU A 206 0.23 10.70 -6.43
C GLU A 206 -0.36 10.32 -5.08
N GLU A 207 -0.30 9.02 -4.73
CA GLU A 207 -0.96 8.44 -3.56
C GLU A 207 -2.41 8.91 -3.46
N ARG A 208 -3.12 8.74 -4.57
CA ARG A 208 -4.50 9.17 -4.80
C ARG A 208 -5.31 8.00 -5.36
N LEU A 209 -6.57 7.89 -4.95
CA LEU A 209 -7.49 6.93 -5.55
C LEU A 209 -7.87 7.40 -6.96
N PRO A 210 -7.96 6.48 -7.94
CA PRO A 210 -8.14 6.85 -9.34
C PRO A 210 -9.61 7.16 -9.69
N PHE A 211 -10.26 8.04 -8.93
CA PHE A 211 -11.67 8.40 -9.14
C PHE A 211 -11.89 9.32 -10.36
N ASN A 212 -10.83 9.98 -10.85
CA ASN A 212 -10.91 10.98 -11.92
C ASN A 212 -10.48 10.41 -13.28
N GLU A 213 -9.87 9.24 -13.27
CA GLU A 213 -9.38 8.53 -14.42
C GLU A 213 -10.53 7.76 -15.07
N ASN A 214 -11.23 8.37 -16.03
CA ASN A 214 -12.14 7.66 -16.93
C ASN A 214 -11.36 7.03 -18.09
#